data_AF-A0A2V4ACY6-F1
#
_entry.id   AF-A0A2V4ACY6-F1
#
_cell.length_a   1.000
_cell.length_b   1.000
_cell.length_c   1.000
_cell.angle_alpha   90.00
_cell.angle_beta   90.00
_cell.angle_gamma   90.00
#
_symmetry.space_group_name_H-M   'P 1'
#
loop_
_entity.id
_entity.type
_entity.pdbx_description
1 polymer ?
#
loop_
_entity_poly.entity_id
_entity_poly.type
_entity_poly.pdbx_seq_one_letter_code
_entity_poly.pdbx_strand_id
1 'polypeptide(L)' 'MSEFEAVLRGQVADGLKTLDQARRAGHDYEVHLHGARIRDLLDMAARHGIDTGEWVDPAVLESATLGD' A
#
# COMPACT_ATOMS: atom_id res chain seq x y z
N MET A 1 9.89 11.62 -13.32
CA MET A 1 9.87 10.58 -12.27
C MET A 1 11.26 10.42 -11.72
N SER A 2 11.45 10.65 -10.42
CA SER A 2 12.74 10.47 -9.73
C SER A 2 13.05 8.97 -9.54
N GLU A 3 14.32 8.60 -9.39
CA GLU A 3 14.70 7.22 -9.01
C GLU A 3 14.02 6.81 -7.69
N PHE A 4 13.95 7.73 -6.74
CA PHE A 4 13.23 7.54 -5.48
C PHE A 4 11.74 7.23 -5.69
N GLU A 5 11.08 7.98 -6.57
CA GLU A 5 9.67 7.80 -6.89
C GLU A 5 9.41 6.45 -7.57
N ALA A 6 10.30 6.03 -8.49
CA ALA A 6 10.20 4.74 -9.16
C ALA A 6 10.38 3.57 -8.18
N VAL A 7 11.35 3.67 -7.26
CA VAL A 7 11.56 2.67 -6.20
C VAL A 7 10.36 2.61 -5.27
N LEU A 8 9.84 3.75 -4.82
CA LEU A 8 8.71 3.82 -3.92
C LEU A 8 7.43 3.26 -4.56
N ARG A 9 7.18 3.60 -5.84
CA ARG A 9 6.08 3.04 -6.62
C ARG A 9 6.20 1.52 -6.76
N GLY A 10 7.42 0.99 -6.97
CA GLY A 10 7.67 -0.45 -7.00
C GLY A 10 7.32 -1.13 -5.67
N GLN A 11 7.76 -0.56 -4.54
CA GLN A 11 7.45 -1.09 -3.22
C GLN A 11 5.95 -1.07 -2.90
N VAL A 12 5.23 -0.02 -3.30
CA VAL A 12 3.76 0.05 -3.17
C VAL A 12 3.09 -1.03 -4.01
N ALA A 13 3.51 -1.21 -5.27
CA ALA A 13 2.95 -2.23 -6.15
C ALA A 13 3.16 -3.67 -5.61
N ASP A 14 4.35 -3.96 -5.10
CA ASP A 14 4.67 -5.25 -4.47
C ASP A 14 3.86 -5.47 -3.18
N GLY A 15 3.69 -4.42 -2.37
CA GLY A 15 2.81 -4.44 -1.21
C GLY A 15 1.37 -4.79 -1.58
N LEU A 16 0.82 -4.15 -2.61
CA LEU A 16 -0.55 -4.40 -3.09
C LEU A 16 -0.73 -5.81 -3.62
N LYS A 17 0.26 -6.35 -4.35
CA LYS A 17 0.24 -7.73 -4.83
C LYS A 17 0.21 -8.73 -3.66
N THR A 18 1.01 -8.48 -2.62
CA THR A 18 1.09 -9.36 -1.45
C THR A 18 -0.18 -9.27 -0.60
N LEU A 19 -0.75 -8.07 -0.46
CA LEU A 19 -2.04 -7.84 0.17
C LEU A 19 -3.17 -8.59 -0.52
N ASP A 20 -3.24 -8.54 -1.86
CA ASP A 20 -4.26 -9.29 -2.61
C ASP A 20 -4.09 -10.81 -2.45
N GLN A 21 -2.85 -11.30 -2.38
CA GLN A 21 -2.57 -12.71 -2.09
C GLN A 21 -3.02 -13.12 -0.68
N ALA A 22 -2.65 -12.33 0.34
CA ALA A 22 -3.08 -12.56 1.71
C ALA A 22 -4.60 -12.53 1.85
N ARG A 23 -5.27 -11.61 1.15
CA ARG A 23 -6.74 -11.51 1.13
C ARG A 23 -7.38 -12.74 0.51
N ARG A 24 -6.87 -13.21 -0.64
CA ARG A 24 -7.37 -14.44 -1.29
C ARG A 24 -7.12 -15.69 -0.44
N ALA A 25 -6.06 -15.69 0.37
CA ALA A 25 -5.75 -16.76 1.31
C ALA A 25 -6.57 -16.70 2.62
N GLY A 26 -7.29 -15.60 2.87
CA GLY A 26 -8.03 -15.40 4.13
C GLY A 26 -7.11 -15.13 5.33
N HIS A 27 -5.92 -14.58 5.10
CA HIS A 27 -4.95 -14.26 6.14
C HIS A 27 -5.16 -12.82 6.64
N ASP A 28 -6.19 -12.60 7.45
CA ASP A 28 -6.61 -11.27 7.90
C ASP A 28 -5.49 -10.45 8.57
N TYR A 29 -4.62 -11.12 9.34
CA TYR A 29 -3.46 -10.48 9.97
C TYR A 29 -2.44 -9.97 8.93
N GLU A 30 -2.17 -10.76 7.89
CA GLU A 30 -1.23 -10.36 6.84
C GLU A 30 -1.83 -9.25 5.97
N VAL A 31 -3.14 -9.30 5.69
CA VAL A 31 -3.86 -8.21 5.01
C VAL A 31 -3.68 -6.91 5.77
N HIS A 32 -3.87 -6.93 7.10
CA HIS A 32 -3.67 -5.76 7.93
C HIS A 32 -2.22 -5.25 7.90
N LEU A 33 -1.24 -6.15 8.06
CA LEU A 33 0.18 -5.81 8.05
C LEU A 33 0.61 -5.17 6.73
N HIS A 34 0.20 -5.76 5.61
CA HIS A 34 0.51 -5.24 4.28
C HIS A 34 -0.22 -3.91 4.03
N GLY A 35 -1.45 -3.77 4.51
CA GLY A 35 -2.21 -2.52 4.43
C GLY A 35 -1.52 -1.38 5.18
N ALA A 36 -1.07 -1.63 6.41
CA ALA A 36 -0.31 -0.65 7.20
C ALA A 36 1.00 -0.24 6.51
N ARG A 37 1.75 -1.21 5.99
CA ARG A 37 3.00 -0.94 5.26
C ARG A 37 2.79 -0.08 4.02
N ILE A 38 1.71 -0.32 3.26
CA ILE A 38 1.39 0.51 2.09
C ILE A 38 1.08 1.94 2.52
N ARG A 39 0.33 2.16 3.61
CA ARG A 39 0.06 3.50 4.14
C ARG A 39 1.34 4.25 4.51
N ASP A 40 2.30 3.57 5.16
CA ASP A 40 3.58 4.18 5.52
C ASP A 40 4.38 4.63 4.28
N LEU A 41 4.36 3.83 3.21
CA LEU A 41 5.02 4.18 1.95
C LEU A 41 4.33 5.37 1.26
N LEU A 42 2.99 5.43 1.30
CA LEU A 42 2.23 6.55 0.75
C LEU A 42 2.44 7.84 1.58
N ASP A 43 2.51 7.74 2.89
CA ASP A 43 2.84 8.87 3.77
C ASP A 43 4.26 9.38 3.49
N MET A 44 5.22 8.47 3.29
CA MET A 44 6.57 8.82 2.85
C MET A 44 6.54 9.55 1.49
N ALA A 45 5.77 9.07 0.52
CA ALA A 45 5.61 9.73 -0.77
C ALA A 45 5.06 11.15 -0.61
N ALA A 46 4.01 11.31 0.20
CA ALA A 46 3.36 12.60 0.46
C ALA A 46 4.34 13.60 1.11
N ARG A 47 5.16 13.16 2.08
CA ARG A 47 6.22 13.99 2.69
C ARG A 47 7.26 14.47 1.69
N HIS A 48 7.47 13.71 0.61
CA HIS A 48 8.36 14.07 -0.50
C HIS A 48 7.66 14.84 -1.62
N GLY A 49 6.37 15.21 -1.46
CA GLY A 49 5.60 15.95 -2.44
C GLY A 49 5.21 15.13 -3.68
N ILE A 50 5.20 13.80 -3.57
CA ILE A 50 4.82 12.89 -4.65
C ILE A 50 3.31 12.65 -4.57
N ASP A 51 2.61 12.86 -5.69
CA ASP A 51 1.21 12.50 -5.80
C ASP A 51 1.07 10.97 -5.97
N THR A 52 0.36 10.35 -5.04
CA THR A 52 0.12 8.91 -5.00
C THR A 52 -1.33 8.53 -5.28
N GLY A 53 -2.19 9.50 -5.64
CA GLY A 53 -3.61 9.27 -5.88
C GLY A 53 -3.88 8.23 -6.98
N GLU A 54 -2.96 8.06 -7.94
CA GLU A 54 -3.06 7.05 -9.00
C GLU A 54 -2.28 5.75 -8.71
N TRP A 55 -1.63 5.64 -7.55
CA TRP A 55 -0.79 4.48 -7.22
C TRP A 55 -1.59 3.38 -6.52
N VAL A 56 -2.67 3.78 -5.84
CA VAL A 56 -3.48 2.89 -5.04
C VAL A 56 -4.95 3.23 -5.20
N ASP A 57 -5.78 2.20 -5.21
CA ASP A 57 -7.22 2.37 -5.12
C ASP A 57 -7.59 2.50 -3.62
N PRO A 58 -8.18 3.63 -3.17
CA PRO A 58 -8.47 3.85 -1.75
C PRO A 58 -9.35 2.76 -1.14
N ALA A 59 -10.25 2.17 -1.93
CA ALA A 59 -11.10 1.06 -1.50
C ALA A 59 -10.30 -0.19 -1.07
N VAL A 60 -9.13 -0.42 -1.67
CA VAL A 60 -8.23 -1.53 -1.31
C VAL A 60 -7.60 -1.31 0.06
N LEU A 61 -7.26 -0.07 0.40
CA LEU A 61 -6.66 0.30 1.68
C LEU A 61 -7.67 0.29 2.83
N GLU A 62 -8.88 0.76 2.58
CA GLU A 62 -10.02 0.71 3.52
C GLU A 62 -10.40 -0.74 3.85
N SER A 63 -10.35 -1.64 2.86
CA SER A 63 -10.61 -3.06 3.10
C SER A 63 -9.53 -3.74 3.96
N ALA A 64 -8.38 -3.09 4.15
CA ALA A 64 -7.24 -3.59 4.91
C ALA A 64 -7.04 -2.88 6.27
N THR A 65 -7.92 -1.96 6.64
CA THR A 65 -8.01 -1.49 8.03
C THR A 65 -8.78 -2.52 8.85
N LEU A 66 -8.18 -2.99 9.94
CA LEU A 66 -8.96 -3.70 10.96
C LEU A 66 -9.89 -2.63 11.55
N GLY A 67 -11.21 -2.80 11.41
CA GLY A 67 -12.14 -1.95 12.13
C GLY A 67 -11.89 -2.10 13.62
N ASP A 68 -11.69 -0.98 14.32
CA ASP A 68 -11.78 -0.91 15.78
C ASP A 68 -13.20 -1.27 16.25
#